data_AF-A0A661YIG3-F1
#
_entry.id   AF-A0A661YIG3-F1
#
_cell.length_a   1.000
_cell.length_b   1.000
_cell.length_c   1.000
_cell.angle_alpha   90.00
_cell.angle_beta   90.00
_cell.angle_gamma   90.00
#
_symmetry.space_group_name_H-M   'P 1'
#
loop_
_entity.id
_entity.type
_entity.pdbx_description
1 polymer ?
#
loop_
_entity_poly.entity_id
_entity_poly.type
_entity_poly.pdbx_seq_one_letter_code
_entity_poly.pdbx_strand_id
1 'polypeptide(L)'
;VMTGSSVESVDTSGDGCKVLIKTPKGDVTVEADIVLSAVGIEPNLTGIGLEEVGIEVERGKVKVDEYYRTNVEGYYAIGDIVPGQALAHVASHEAITCVEKIAGLHPEPIDYGNIPANTYTSPEVASVGMTEQQALEAGYDIKVGKFPFTASGKASAGGNRDGFVKVIFDAGNGQWLGCHMIGDGVTELIAEVVVARKIGATGHDIIHAVHPHPTMSEAVMEAVAAAYGEVIHI
;
A
#
# COMPACT_ATOMS: atom_id res chain seq x y z
N VAL A 1 20.62 -5.48 3.46
CA VAL A 1 19.76 -4.54 4.21
C VAL A 1 20.12 -4.64 5.69
N MET A 2 20.46 -3.52 6.33
CA MET A 2 20.79 -3.48 7.77
C MET A 2 19.55 -2.97 8.53
N THR A 3 18.70 -3.88 8.99
CA THR A 3 17.49 -3.53 9.76
C THR A 3 17.85 -3.22 11.23
N GLY A 4 17.04 -2.39 11.89
CA GLY A 4 17.29 -1.99 13.28
C GLY A 4 18.58 -1.18 13.48
N SER A 5 19.02 -0.49 12.43
CA SER A 5 20.24 0.34 12.40
C SER A 5 19.88 1.79 12.07
N SER A 6 20.64 2.75 12.58
CA SER A 6 20.47 4.19 12.35
C SER A 6 21.73 4.80 11.74
N VAL A 7 21.55 5.71 10.78
CA VAL A 7 22.65 6.54 10.26
C VAL A 7 22.86 7.68 11.26
N GLU A 8 24.06 7.76 11.83
CA GLU A 8 24.42 8.76 12.84
C GLU A 8 25.08 9.98 12.21
N SER A 9 25.91 9.78 11.18
CA SER A 9 26.55 10.86 10.43
C SER A 9 26.97 10.42 9.03
N VAL A 10 27.11 11.41 8.14
CA VAL A 10 27.66 11.26 6.79
C VAL A 10 28.73 12.32 6.58
N ASP A 11 30.00 11.93 6.51
CA ASP A 11 31.11 12.80 6.16
C ASP A 11 31.35 12.76 4.64
N THR A 12 31.23 13.91 3.99
CA THR A 12 31.37 14.10 2.54
C THR A 12 32.59 14.98 2.18
N SER A 13 33.50 15.20 3.12
CA SER A 13 34.64 16.12 2.94
C SER A 13 35.76 15.61 2.03
N GLY A 14 35.77 14.32 1.68
CA GLY A 14 36.77 13.68 0.83
C GLY A 14 36.23 13.23 -0.54
N ASP A 15 36.96 12.35 -1.21
CA ASP A 15 36.62 11.81 -2.54
C ASP A 15 35.38 10.87 -2.55
N GLY A 16 34.79 10.62 -1.38
CA GLY A 16 33.59 9.81 -1.19
C GLY A 16 32.91 10.10 0.14
N CYS A 17 31.87 9.34 0.45
CA CYS A 17 31.08 9.46 1.67
C CYS A 17 31.52 8.43 2.72
N LYS A 18 31.70 8.86 3.98
CA LYS A 18 31.86 7.97 5.13
C LYS A 18 30.61 8.04 6.00
N VAL A 19 29.87 6.94 6.04
CA VAL A 19 28.60 6.83 6.76
C VAL A 19 28.83 6.09 8.07
N LEU A 20 28.63 6.76 9.21
CA LEU A 20 28.60 6.11 10.51
C LEU A 20 27.21 5.53 10.74
N ILE A 21 27.13 4.22 10.96
CA ILE A 21 25.88 3.50 11.17
C ILE A 21 25.96 2.80 12.53
N LYS A 22 25.02 3.15 13.41
CA LYS A 22 24.80 2.42 14.66
C LYS A 22 23.97 1.18 14.39
N THR A 23 24.46 0.03 14.80
CA THR A 23 23.78 -1.26 14.61
C THR A 23 23.57 -1.97 15.95
N PRO A 24 22.71 -3.00 16.03
CA PRO A 24 22.56 -3.81 17.25
C PRO A 24 23.86 -4.53 17.67
N LYS A 25 24.84 -4.66 16.77
CA LYS A 25 26.14 -5.33 17.02
C LYS A 25 27.28 -4.35 17.30
N GLY A 26 26.98 -3.04 17.36
CA GLY A 26 27.96 -1.97 17.48
C GLY A 26 28.02 -1.08 16.25
N ASP A 27 28.79 0.00 16.35
CA ASP A 27 28.89 1.01 15.31
C ASP A 27 29.81 0.53 14.18
N VAL A 28 29.44 0.84 12.94
CA VAL A 28 30.25 0.55 11.75
C VAL A 28 30.34 1.79 10.86
N THR A 29 31.48 1.98 10.22
CA THR A 29 31.64 2.99 9.18
C THR A 29 31.59 2.30 7.82
N VAL A 30 30.71 2.77 6.94
CA VAL A 30 30.61 2.33 5.55
C VAL A 30 31.14 3.44 4.65
N GLU A 31 32.02 3.10 3.72
CA GLU A 31 32.49 4.02 2.68
C GLU A 31 31.71 3.76 1.37
N ALA A 32 31.27 4.82 0.70
CA ALA A 32 30.54 4.75 -0.56
C ALA A 32 30.77 6.02 -1.41
N ASP A 33 30.65 5.93 -2.72
CA ASP A 33 30.77 7.11 -3.60
C ASP A 33 29.56 8.05 -3.45
N ILE A 34 28.37 7.49 -3.23
CA ILE A 34 27.09 8.22 -3.18
C ILE A 34 26.26 7.71 -2.00
N VAL A 35 25.60 8.63 -1.30
CA VAL A 35 24.59 8.33 -0.28
C VAL A 35 23.24 8.88 -0.73
N LEU A 36 22.25 8.00 -0.87
CA LEU A 36 20.85 8.37 -1.11
C LEU A 36 20.13 8.47 0.24
N SER A 37 19.64 9.66 0.59
CA SER A 37 18.73 9.83 1.72
C SER A 37 17.28 9.63 1.26
N ALA A 38 16.69 8.51 1.68
CA ALA A 38 15.31 8.15 1.36
C ALA A 38 14.54 7.71 2.63
N VAL A 39 14.77 8.41 3.75
CA VAL A 39 14.19 8.07 5.06
C VAL A 39 12.71 8.46 5.20
N GLY A 40 12.23 9.34 4.33
CA GLY A 40 10.85 9.84 4.35
C GLY A 40 10.71 11.10 3.52
N ILE A 41 9.52 11.68 3.57
CA ILE A 41 9.16 12.94 2.92
C ILE A 41 8.50 13.88 3.93
N GLU A 42 8.56 15.18 3.65
CA GLU A 42 7.90 16.22 4.45
C GLU A 42 6.98 17.06 3.55
N PRO A 43 5.75 17.39 4.02
CA PRO A 43 4.86 18.31 3.34
C PRO A 43 5.46 19.71 3.13
N ASN A 44 5.31 20.26 1.92
CA ASN A 44 5.71 21.63 1.62
C ASN A 44 4.66 22.63 2.12
N LEU A 45 4.80 23.07 3.38
CA LEU A 45 3.83 23.98 4.03
C LEU A 45 4.37 25.40 4.28
N THR A 46 5.66 25.63 4.10
CA THR A 46 6.31 26.90 4.46
C THR A 46 6.30 27.90 3.31
N GLY A 47 6.09 29.17 3.62
CA GLY A 47 6.20 30.27 2.64
C GLY A 47 5.15 30.28 1.54
N ILE A 48 4.04 29.55 1.72
CA ILE A 48 2.93 29.45 0.76
C ILE A 48 1.66 30.19 1.20
N GLY A 49 1.72 30.94 2.30
CA GLY A 49 0.63 31.81 2.73
C GLY A 49 -0.36 31.21 3.72
N LEU A 50 -0.14 29.98 4.22
CA LEU A 50 -1.13 29.27 5.04
C LEU A 50 -1.45 30.02 6.34
N GLU A 51 -0.41 30.56 6.99
CA GLU A 51 -0.54 31.31 8.23
C GLU A 51 -1.30 32.63 8.02
N GLU A 52 -1.08 33.30 6.89
CA GLU A 52 -1.71 34.57 6.54
C GLU A 52 -3.22 34.43 6.29
N VAL A 53 -3.66 33.31 5.70
CA VAL A 53 -5.09 33.00 5.56
C VAL A 53 -5.69 32.27 6.78
N GLY A 54 -4.86 31.85 7.75
CA GLY A 54 -5.31 31.20 8.97
C GLY A 54 -5.71 29.73 8.77
N ILE A 55 -5.08 29.02 7.83
CA ILE A 55 -5.32 27.58 7.61
C ILE A 55 -4.66 26.77 8.74
N GLU A 56 -5.42 25.88 9.35
CA GLU A 56 -4.96 25.02 10.45
C GLU A 56 -4.04 23.91 9.93
N VAL A 57 -2.88 23.76 10.56
CA VAL A 57 -1.94 22.65 10.37
C VAL A 57 -1.90 21.83 11.67
N GLU A 58 -2.13 20.52 11.56
CA GLU A 58 -2.05 19.58 12.66
C GLU A 58 -0.97 18.53 12.34
N ARG A 59 0.01 18.37 13.24
CA ARG A 59 1.10 17.37 13.10
C ARG A 59 1.83 17.44 11.75
N GLY A 60 2.08 18.67 11.27
CA GLY A 60 2.79 18.91 10.00
C GLY A 60 1.96 18.62 8.74
N LYS A 61 0.63 18.56 8.86
CA LYS A 61 -0.31 18.34 7.75
C LYS A 61 -1.43 19.38 7.78
N VAL A 62 -1.91 19.81 6.62
CA VAL A 62 -3.10 20.66 6.55
C VAL A 62 -4.30 19.89 7.05
N LYS A 63 -5.02 20.46 8.01
CA LYS A 63 -6.23 19.85 8.56
C LYS A 63 -7.37 20.02 7.56
N VAL A 64 -8.00 18.91 7.22
CA VAL A 64 -9.13 18.87 6.29
C VAL A 64 -10.25 17.96 6.81
N ASP A 65 -11.47 18.18 6.32
CA ASP A 65 -12.57 17.23 6.48
C ASP A 65 -12.49 16.08 5.45
N GLU A 66 -13.48 15.17 5.49
CA GLU A 66 -13.57 13.99 4.60
C GLU A 66 -13.74 14.34 3.10
N TYR A 67 -13.98 15.62 2.78
CA TYR A 67 -14.07 16.15 1.42
C TYR A 67 -12.99 17.21 1.16
N TYR A 68 -11.89 17.16 1.90
CA TYR A 68 -10.67 17.93 1.65
C TYR A 68 -10.81 19.44 1.83
N ARG A 69 -11.87 19.89 2.50
CA ARG A 69 -12.07 21.30 2.84
C ARG A 69 -11.30 21.64 4.11
N THR A 70 -10.62 22.79 4.13
CA THR A 70 -9.91 23.28 5.32
C THR A 70 -10.88 23.98 6.29
N ASN A 71 -10.34 24.56 7.37
CA ASN A 71 -11.11 25.42 8.27
C ASN A 71 -11.50 26.78 7.66
N VAL A 72 -10.91 27.17 6.51
CA VAL A 72 -11.19 28.44 5.82
C VAL A 72 -12.09 28.18 4.62
N GLU A 73 -13.23 28.88 4.55
CA GLU A 73 -14.19 28.71 3.46
C GLU A 73 -13.57 29.02 2.09
N GLY A 74 -13.80 28.14 1.13
CA GLY A 74 -13.25 28.25 -0.23
C GLY A 74 -11.83 27.70 -0.39
N TYR A 75 -11.17 27.26 0.69
CA TYR A 75 -9.85 26.65 0.64
C TYR A 75 -9.94 25.13 0.84
N TYR A 76 -9.14 24.42 0.05
CA TYR A 76 -9.09 22.97 0.01
C TYR A 76 -7.64 22.51 -0.07
N ALA A 77 -7.35 21.31 0.43
CA ALA A 77 -6.02 20.71 0.38
C ALA A 77 -6.14 19.21 0.11
N ILE A 78 -5.29 18.69 -0.76
CA ILE A 78 -5.25 17.29 -1.18
C ILE A 78 -3.80 16.83 -1.30
N GLY A 79 -3.60 15.53 -1.45
CA GLY A 79 -2.32 14.89 -1.69
C GLY A 79 -1.42 14.91 -0.47
N ASP A 80 -0.12 14.96 -0.73
CA ASP A 80 0.91 14.75 0.29
C ASP A 80 0.90 15.77 1.44
N ILE A 81 0.15 16.88 1.32
CA ILE A 81 0.02 17.88 2.38
C ILE A 81 -1.08 17.57 3.40
N VAL A 82 -1.96 16.60 3.15
CA VAL A 82 -3.04 16.18 4.07
C VAL A 82 -2.75 14.83 4.75
N PRO A 83 -3.48 14.47 5.83
CA PRO A 83 -3.34 13.16 6.46
C PRO A 83 -3.71 12.04 5.48
N GLY A 84 -2.85 11.02 5.37
CA GLY A 84 -3.07 9.91 4.43
C GLY A 84 -1.78 9.36 3.86
N GLN A 85 -1.91 8.46 2.89
CA GLN A 85 -0.78 7.88 2.16
C GLN A 85 -0.30 8.85 1.08
N ALA A 86 1.01 9.12 1.04
CA ALA A 86 1.61 9.97 0.02
C ALA A 86 1.86 9.18 -1.27
N LEU A 87 0.82 9.06 -2.10
CA LEU A 87 0.79 8.27 -3.32
C LEU A 87 0.04 9.03 -4.42
N ALA A 88 0.52 8.94 -5.66
CA ALA A 88 -0.02 9.74 -6.76
C ALA A 88 -1.50 9.45 -7.08
N HIS A 89 -1.90 8.17 -7.06
CA HIS A 89 -3.30 7.78 -7.28
C HIS A 89 -4.22 8.21 -6.15
N VAL A 90 -3.69 8.38 -4.93
CA VAL A 90 -4.42 8.90 -3.77
C VAL A 90 -4.69 10.38 -3.99
N ALA A 91 -3.65 11.19 -4.19
CA ALA A 91 -3.80 12.62 -4.48
C ALA A 91 -4.78 12.89 -5.63
N SER A 92 -4.74 12.06 -6.68
CA SER A 92 -5.65 12.17 -7.82
C SER A 92 -7.11 11.87 -7.44
N HIS A 93 -7.37 10.81 -6.66
CA HIS A 93 -8.73 10.52 -6.19
C HIS A 93 -9.23 11.55 -5.19
N GLU A 94 -8.37 12.03 -4.28
CA GLU A 94 -8.70 13.11 -3.34
C GLU A 94 -9.14 14.36 -4.10
N ALA A 95 -8.45 14.70 -5.20
CA ALA A 95 -8.84 15.79 -6.09
C ALA A 95 -10.23 15.58 -6.70
N ILE A 96 -10.50 14.38 -7.21
CA ILE A 96 -11.80 14.05 -7.82
C ILE A 96 -12.91 14.21 -6.78
N THR A 97 -12.78 13.56 -5.62
CA THR A 97 -13.76 13.64 -4.51
C THR A 97 -13.97 15.09 -4.05
N CYS A 98 -12.89 15.87 -3.90
CA CYS A 98 -12.94 17.28 -3.52
C CYS A 98 -13.71 18.11 -4.56
N VAL A 99 -13.34 18.01 -5.84
CA VAL A 99 -13.93 18.81 -6.92
C VAL A 99 -15.38 18.40 -7.18
N GLU A 100 -15.71 17.11 -7.12
CA GLU A 100 -17.10 16.64 -7.23
C GLU A 100 -17.96 17.22 -6.10
N LYS A 101 -17.43 17.28 -4.88
CA LYS A 101 -18.13 17.92 -3.74
C LYS A 101 -18.33 19.41 -3.97
N ILE A 102 -17.31 20.13 -4.44
CA ILE A 102 -17.39 21.55 -4.79
C ILE A 102 -18.46 21.79 -5.87
N ALA A 103 -18.56 20.88 -6.85
CA ALA A 103 -19.55 20.95 -7.93
C ALA A 103 -20.99 20.61 -7.47
N GLY A 104 -21.21 20.30 -6.19
CA GLY A 104 -22.52 19.94 -5.65
C GLY A 104 -22.95 18.50 -5.97
N LEU A 105 -22.01 17.65 -6.39
CA LEU A 105 -22.25 16.21 -6.53
C LEU A 105 -22.17 15.53 -5.16
N HIS A 106 -22.45 14.23 -5.15
CA HIS A 106 -22.52 13.41 -3.93
C HIS A 106 -21.46 12.30 -3.96
N PRO A 107 -20.16 12.63 -3.98
CA PRO A 107 -19.12 11.62 -3.89
C PRO A 107 -19.15 10.94 -2.52
N GLU A 108 -18.72 9.68 -2.48
CA GLU A 108 -18.41 9.02 -1.22
C GLU A 108 -17.02 9.46 -0.74
N PRO A 109 -16.81 9.60 0.59
CA PRO A 109 -15.47 9.73 1.15
C PRO A 109 -14.57 8.58 0.72
N ILE A 110 -13.28 8.86 0.57
CA ILE A 110 -12.30 7.83 0.18
C ILE A 110 -12.14 6.82 1.32
N ASP A 111 -12.27 5.54 0.99
CA ASP A 111 -11.86 4.44 1.87
C ASP A 111 -10.34 4.24 1.77
N TYR A 112 -9.59 4.87 2.68
CA TYR A 112 -8.14 4.71 2.77
C TYR A 112 -7.71 3.28 3.13
N GLY A 113 -8.63 2.46 3.65
CA GLY A 113 -8.41 1.03 3.87
C GLY A 113 -8.43 0.21 2.58
N ASN A 114 -8.79 0.80 1.43
CA ASN A 114 -8.82 0.13 0.13
C ASN A 114 -7.92 0.77 -0.94
N ILE A 115 -6.91 1.53 -0.50
CA ILE A 115 -5.89 2.07 -1.40
C ILE A 115 -4.76 1.04 -1.58
N PRO A 116 -4.42 0.66 -2.84
CA PRO A 116 -3.31 -0.25 -3.09
C PRO A 116 -1.96 0.44 -2.92
N ALA A 117 -0.97 -0.30 -2.43
CA ALA A 117 0.42 0.12 -2.29
C ALA A 117 1.33 -0.82 -3.10
N ASN A 118 2.12 -0.25 -4.00
CA ASN A 118 2.94 -1.00 -4.95
C ASN A 118 4.42 -0.62 -4.82
N THR A 119 5.30 -1.63 -4.83
CA THR A 119 6.76 -1.47 -4.95
C THR A 119 7.24 -2.16 -6.23
N TYR A 120 7.80 -1.37 -7.14
CA TYR A 120 8.18 -1.81 -8.50
C TYR A 120 9.61 -2.37 -8.55
N THR A 121 9.93 -3.29 -7.63
CA THR A 121 11.16 -4.10 -7.68
C THR A 121 10.98 -5.32 -8.58
N SER A 122 12.03 -6.14 -8.73
CA SER A 122 11.94 -7.47 -9.34
C SER A 122 12.33 -8.53 -8.30
N PRO A 123 11.39 -9.37 -7.80
CA PRO A 123 9.95 -9.35 -8.09
C PRO A 123 9.24 -8.11 -7.53
N GLU A 124 8.07 -7.80 -8.09
CA GLU A 124 7.23 -6.69 -7.62
C GLU A 124 6.53 -7.05 -6.31
N VAL A 125 6.08 -6.04 -5.56
CA VAL A 125 5.26 -6.20 -4.36
C VAL A 125 4.02 -5.34 -4.50
N ALA A 126 2.85 -5.91 -4.20
CA ALA A 126 1.59 -5.19 -4.19
C ALA A 126 0.76 -5.59 -2.95
N SER A 127 0.09 -4.63 -2.33
CA SER A 127 -0.80 -4.89 -1.20
C SER A 127 -1.98 -3.95 -1.14
N VAL A 128 -3.06 -4.39 -0.49
CA VAL A 128 -4.23 -3.57 -0.18
C VAL A 128 -4.88 -4.08 1.11
N GLY A 129 -5.40 -3.18 1.93
CA GLY A 129 -6.11 -3.54 3.16
C GLY A 129 -5.21 -3.93 4.33
N MET A 130 -5.80 -4.63 5.29
CA MET A 130 -5.12 -4.99 6.54
C MET A 130 -4.08 -6.09 6.34
N THR A 131 -2.95 -5.97 7.04
CA THR A 131 -2.07 -7.12 7.30
C THR A 131 -2.74 -8.09 8.27
N GLU A 132 -2.22 -9.32 8.34
CA GLU A 132 -2.73 -10.34 9.27
C GLU A 132 -2.64 -9.86 10.72
N GLN A 133 -1.52 -9.25 11.10
CA GLN A 133 -1.32 -8.69 12.43
C GLN A 133 -2.33 -7.58 12.73
N GLN A 134 -2.53 -6.63 11.81
CA GLN A 134 -3.51 -5.55 11.99
C GLN A 134 -4.94 -6.08 12.13
N ALA A 135 -5.31 -7.12 11.36
CA ALA A 135 -6.63 -7.72 11.47
C ALA A 135 -6.84 -8.39 12.85
N LEU A 136 -5.83 -9.11 13.35
CA LEU A 136 -5.88 -9.70 14.70
C LEU A 136 -5.93 -8.62 15.79
N GLU A 137 -5.12 -7.56 15.68
CA GLU A 137 -5.11 -6.42 16.62
C GLU A 137 -6.44 -5.66 16.63
N ALA A 138 -7.13 -5.60 15.48
CA ALA A 138 -8.47 -5.03 15.36
C ALA A 138 -9.57 -5.97 15.90
N GLY A 139 -9.23 -7.19 16.33
CA GLY A 139 -10.16 -8.13 16.97
C GLY A 139 -10.96 -9.00 15.99
N TYR A 140 -10.57 -9.08 14.73
CA TYR A 140 -11.17 -10.00 13.77
C TYR A 140 -10.76 -11.44 14.07
N ASP A 141 -11.70 -12.37 13.96
CA ASP A 141 -11.37 -13.76 13.67
C ASP A 141 -11.10 -13.87 12.17
N ILE A 142 -10.03 -14.55 11.76
CA ILE A 142 -9.53 -14.46 10.39
C ILE A 142 -9.35 -15.82 9.73
N LYS A 143 -9.60 -15.84 8.41
CA LYS A 143 -9.18 -16.90 7.50
C LYS A 143 -8.07 -16.36 6.62
N VAL A 144 -6.97 -17.10 6.54
CA VAL A 144 -5.80 -16.72 5.74
C VAL A 144 -5.56 -17.78 4.68
N GLY A 145 -5.44 -17.34 3.43
CA GLY A 145 -5.10 -18.20 2.31
C GLY A 145 -3.81 -17.74 1.65
N LYS A 146 -3.01 -18.69 1.18
CA LYS A 146 -1.74 -18.40 0.53
C LYS A 146 -1.50 -19.37 -0.63
N PHE A 147 -1.16 -18.83 -1.79
CA PHE A 147 -0.81 -19.62 -2.97
C PHE A 147 0.57 -19.18 -3.50
N PRO A 148 1.56 -20.08 -3.60
CA PRO A 148 2.89 -19.76 -4.10
C PRO A 148 2.94 -19.77 -5.64
N PHE A 149 3.65 -18.83 -6.25
CA PHE A 149 3.82 -18.82 -7.71
C PHE A 149 4.64 -20.01 -8.23
N THR A 150 5.32 -20.76 -7.35
CA THR A 150 5.95 -22.03 -7.70
C THR A 150 4.96 -23.10 -8.16
N ALA A 151 3.68 -22.99 -7.77
CA ALA A 151 2.58 -23.86 -8.19
C ALA A 151 1.80 -23.30 -9.40
N SER A 152 2.10 -22.08 -9.87
CA SER A 152 1.46 -21.50 -11.06
C SER A 152 2.10 -22.01 -12.34
N GLY A 153 1.26 -22.53 -13.25
CA GLY A 153 1.68 -22.91 -14.60
C GLY A 153 2.18 -21.72 -15.41
N LYS A 154 1.51 -20.56 -15.32
CA LYS A 154 1.93 -19.32 -15.99
C LYS A 154 3.28 -18.81 -15.48
N ALA A 155 3.46 -18.76 -14.17
CA ALA A 155 4.73 -18.34 -13.55
C ALA A 155 5.89 -19.27 -13.97
N SER A 156 5.62 -20.58 -14.03
CA SER A 156 6.59 -21.57 -14.49
C SER A 156 6.95 -21.39 -15.96
N ALA A 157 5.95 -21.16 -16.84
CA ALA A 157 6.19 -20.89 -18.26
C ALA A 157 6.94 -19.57 -18.51
N GLY A 158 6.73 -18.57 -17.64
CA GLY A 158 7.43 -17.27 -17.69
C GLY A 158 8.83 -17.29 -17.08
N GLY A 159 9.22 -18.36 -16.37
CA GLY A 159 10.49 -18.43 -15.65
C GLY A 159 10.54 -17.63 -14.35
N ASN A 160 9.41 -17.04 -13.92
CA ASN A 160 9.32 -16.13 -12.77
C ASN A 160 8.47 -16.76 -11.65
N ARG A 161 9.02 -17.77 -10.98
CA ARG A 161 8.28 -18.60 -9.99
C ARG A 161 8.36 -18.07 -8.55
N ASP A 162 9.09 -16.99 -8.34
CA ASP A 162 9.31 -16.43 -7.01
C ASP A 162 8.05 -15.73 -6.49
N GLY A 163 7.81 -15.89 -5.18
CA GLY A 163 6.76 -15.19 -4.47
C GLY A 163 5.42 -15.93 -4.34
N PHE A 164 4.38 -15.20 -3.99
CA PHE A 164 3.07 -15.73 -3.62
C PHE A 164 1.98 -14.65 -3.60
N VAL A 165 0.72 -15.09 -3.59
CA VAL A 165 -0.45 -14.30 -3.19
C VAL A 165 -0.89 -14.74 -1.79
N LYS A 166 -1.17 -13.78 -0.90
CA LYS A 166 -1.74 -14.00 0.43
C LYS A 166 -3.02 -13.17 0.56
N VAL A 167 -4.09 -13.77 1.05
CA VAL A 167 -5.38 -13.13 1.28
C VAL A 167 -5.82 -13.31 2.74
N ILE A 168 -6.58 -12.34 3.25
CA ILE A 168 -7.06 -12.31 4.63
C ILE A 168 -8.54 -11.94 4.59
N PHE A 169 -9.37 -12.79 5.20
CA PHE A 169 -10.82 -12.62 5.31
C PHE A 169 -11.25 -12.62 6.77
N ASP A 170 -12.31 -11.91 7.09
CA ASP A 170 -13.05 -12.08 8.34
C ASP A 170 -13.76 -13.44 8.32
N ALA A 171 -13.49 -14.28 9.31
CA ALA A 171 -14.07 -15.61 9.42
C ALA A 171 -15.58 -15.58 9.69
N GLY A 172 -16.09 -14.52 10.34
CA GLY A 172 -17.47 -14.40 10.78
C GLY A 172 -18.44 -14.03 9.65
N ASN A 173 -18.08 -13.06 8.82
CA ASN A 173 -18.96 -12.54 7.75
C ASN A 173 -18.40 -12.71 6.33
N GLY A 174 -17.16 -13.19 6.17
CA GLY A 174 -16.53 -13.38 4.86
C GLY A 174 -16.04 -12.09 4.19
N GLN A 175 -15.96 -10.97 4.91
CA GLN A 175 -15.41 -9.72 4.40
C GLN A 175 -13.93 -9.89 4.01
N TRP A 176 -13.56 -9.42 2.82
CA TRP A 176 -12.16 -9.42 2.39
C TRP A 176 -11.38 -8.27 3.03
N LEU A 177 -10.58 -8.60 4.04
CA LEU A 177 -9.87 -7.63 4.88
C LEU A 177 -8.57 -7.13 4.24
N GLY A 178 -7.85 -7.99 3.52
CA GLY A 178 -6.63 -7.58 2.83
C GLY A 178 -6.03 -8.61 1.88
N CYS A 179 -5.14 -8.15 1.02
CA CYS A 179 -4.35 -8.98 0.12
C CYS A 179 -2.93 -8.44 -0.01
N HIS A 180 -1.95 -9.36 -0.04
CA HIS A 180 -0.53 -9.07 -0.07
C HIS A 180 0.14 -10.02 -1.06
N MET A 181 0.83 -9.47 -2.04
CA MET A 181 1.39 -10.20 -3.16
C MET A 181 2.87 -9.83 -3.34
N ILE A 182 3.67 -10.82 -3.72
CA ILE A 182 5.03 -10.63 -4.24
C ILE A 182 5.19 -11.55 -5.43
N GLY A 183 5.63 -11.04 -6.58
CA GLY A 183 5.74 -11.84 -7.81
C GLY A 183 5.78 -10.98 -9.07
N ASP A 184 5.79 -11.63 -10.23
CA ASP A 184 5.79 -10.96 -11.53
C ASP A 184 4.38 -10.45 -11.89
N GLY A 185 4.27 -9.16 -12.22
CA GLY A 185 3.02 -8.49 -12.61
C GLY A 185 1.97 -8.35 -11.50
N VAL A 186 2.34 -8.54 -10.23
CA VAL A 186 1.37 -8.43 -9.12
C VAL A 186 0.83 -7.02 -8.91
N THR A 187 1.55 -6.00 -9.38
CA THR A 187 1.10 -4.60 -9.34
C THR A 187 -0.08 -4.32 -10.27
N GLU A 188 -0.27 -5.15 -11.30
CA GLU A 188 -1.46 -5.16 -12.16
C GLU A 188 -2.59 -6.00 -11.55
N LEU A 189 -2.26 -7.14 -10.93
CA LEU A 189 -3.25 -8.05 -10.33
C LEU A 189 -4.02 -7.43 -9.16
N ILE A 190 -3.38 -6.56 -8.37
CA ILE A 190 -3.98 -5.98 -7.18
C ILE A 190 -5.25 -5.16 -7.49
N ALA A 191 -5.40 -4.66 -8.72
CA ALA A 191 -6.57 -3.90 -9.15
C ALA A 191 -7.87 -4.72 -9.05
N GLU A 192 -7.84 -6.01 -9.36
CA GLU A 192 -8.98 -6.91 -9.20
C GLU A 192 -9.43 -6.96 -7.73
N VAL A 193 -8.47 -7.08 -6.81
CA VAL A 193 -8.75 -7.14 -5.37
C VAL A 193 -9.33 -5.82 -4.86
N VAL A 194 -8.79 -4.68 -5.31
CA VAL A 194 -9.31 -3.34 -4.95
C VAL A 194 -10.79 -3.22 -5.34
N VAL A 195 -11.15 -3.65 -6.56
CA VAL A 195 -12.54 -3.62 -7.03
C VAL A 195 -13.41 -4.60 -6.23
N ALA A 196 -12.95 -5.84 -6.04
CA ALA A 196 -13.68 -6.86 -5.27
C ALA A 196 -13.98 -6.39 -3.85
N ARG A 197 -13.01 -5.78 -3.17
CA ARG A 197 -13.18 -5.19 -1.84
C ARG A 197 -14.15 -4.01 -1.85
N LYS A 198 -14.07 -3.12 -2.84
CA LYS A 198 -14.99 -1.95 -2.97
C LYS A 198 -16.45 -2.38 -3.10
N ILE A 199 -16.73 -3.47 -3.82
CA ILE A 199 -18.10 -3.99 -4.00
C ILE A 199 -18.54 -4.97 -2.92
N GLY A 200 -17.66 -5.30 -1.95
CA GLY A 200 -17.96 -6.26 -0.89
C GLY A 200 -18.08 -7.71 -1.36
N ALA A 201 -17.35 -8.09 -2.42
CA ALA A 201 -17.32 -9.46 -2.91
C ALA A 201 -16.85 -10.43 -1.81
N THR A 202 -17.49 -11.59 -1.73
CA THR A 202 -17.12 -12.68 -0.83
C THR A 202 -16.02 -13.54 -1.46
N GLY A 203 -15.34 -14.35 -0.65
CA GLY A 203 -14.38 -15.31 -1.19
C GLY A 203 -15.01 -16.28 -2.21
N HIS A 204 -16.27 -16.67 -2.02
CA HIS A 204 -16.97 -17.55 -2.98
C HIS A 204 -17.27 -16.87 -4.32
N ASP A 205 -17.47 -15.56 -4.35
CA ASP A 205 -17.63 -14.82 -5.62
C ASP A 205 -16.34 -14.93 -6.46
N ILE A 206 -15.18 -14.92 -5.81
CA ILE A 206 -13.87 -15.06 -6.47
C ILE A 206 -13.61 -16.51 -6.89
N ILE A 207 -13.87 -17.47 -6.00
CA ILE A 207 -13.65 -18.90 -6.27
C ILE A 207 -14.51 -19.37 -7.46
N HIS A 208 -15.75 -18.91 -7.55
CA HIS A 208 -16.67 -19.31 -8.63
C HIS A 208 -16.55 -18.48 -9.91
N ALA A 209 -15.72 -17.42 -9.91
CA ALA A 209 -15.41 -16.68 -11.11
C ALA A 209 -14.43 -17.45 -11.99
N VAL A 210 -14.69 -17.51 -13.29
CA VAL A 210 -13.80 -18.17 -14.25
C VAL A 210 -12.58 -17.30 -14.51
N HIS A 211 -11.44 -17.71 -13.95
CA HIS A 211 -10.15 -17.09 -14.22
C HIS A 211 -9.54 -17.68 -15.50
N PRO A 212 -8.95 -16.86 -16.38
CA PRO A 212 -8.33 -17.36 -17.62
C PRO A 212 -7.10 -18.23 -17.32
N HIS A 213 -6.94 -19.33 -18.05
CA HIS A 213 -5.80 -20.24 -17.92
C HIS A 213 -4.93 -20.28 -19.19
N PRO A 214 -3.59 -20.28 -19.09
CA PRO A 214 -2.79 -20.03 -17.89
C PRO A 214 -2.54 -18.53 -17.68
N THR A 215 -2.78 -18.01 -16.46
CA THR A 215 -2.48 -16.62 -16.08
C THR A 215 -1.95 -16.49 -14.64
N MET A 216 -1.38 -15.33 -14.32
CA MET A 216 -0.94 -15.04 -12.94
C MET A 216 -2.14 -14.81 -12.00
N SER A 217 -3.27 -14.33 -12.53
CA SER A 217 -4.50 -14.08 -11.75
C SER A 217 -5.10 -15.36 -11.15
N GLU A 218 -4.82 -16.54 -11.70
CA GLU A 218 -5.23 -17.82 -11.08
C GLU A 218 -4.72 -17.96 -9.64
N ALA A 219 -3.56 -17.35 -9.31
CA ALA A 219 -3.02 -17.37 -7.95
C ALA A 219 -3.89 -16.60 -6.95
N VAL A 220 -4.66 -15.60 -7.39
CA VAL A 220 -5.64 -14.90 -6.53
C VAL A 220 -6.77 -15.85 -6.18
N MET A 221 -7.40 -16.47 -7.19
CA MET A 221 -8.44 -17.48 -7.00
C MET A 221 -7.99 -18.60 -6.07
N GLU A 222 -6.82 -19.20 -6.31
CA GLU A 222 -6.31 -20.30 -5.50
C GLU A 222 -5.94 -19.87 -4.08
N ALA A 223 -5.43 -18.64 -3.89
CA ALA A 223 -5.20 -18.11 -2.54
C ALA A 223 -6.52 -17.91 -1.79
N VAL A 224 -7.57 -17.44 -2.45
CA VAL A 224 -8.91 -17.37 -1.85
C VAL A 224 -9.46 -18.76 -1.55
N ALA A 225 -9.38 -19.70 -2.48
CA ALA A 225 -9.77 -21.09 -2.26
C ALA A 225 -9.03 -21.70 -1.06
N ALA A 226 -7.73 -21.41 -0.90
CA ALA A 226 -6.96 -21.86 0.26
C ALA A 226 -7.47 -21.31 1.58
N ALA A 227 -7.94 -20.05 1.63
CA ALA A 227 -8.55 -19.47 2.84
C ALA A 227 -9.86 -20.19 3.24
N TYR A 228 -10.54 -20.80 2.27
CA TYR A 228 -11.80 -21.51 2.47
C TYR A 228 -11.66 -23.04 2.50
N GLY A 229 -10.45 -23.58 2.31
CA GLY A 229 -10.20 -25.03 2.28
C GLY A 229 -10.63 -25.72 0.99
N GLU A 230 -10.72 -24.98 -0.11
CA GLU A 230 -11.20 -25.44 -1.43
C GLU A 230 -10.11 -25.42 -2.52
N VAL A 231 -8.85 -25.17 -2.14
CA VAL A 231 -7.72 -25.06 -3.07
C VAL A 231 -7.47 -26.38 -3.81
N ILE A 232 -7.08 -26.28 -5.09
CA ILE A 232 -6.92 -27.46 -5.96
C ILE A 232 -5.45 -27.74 -6.30
N HIS A 233 -4.63 -26.69 -6.41
CA HIS A 233 -3.31 -26.79 -7.05
C HIS A 233 -2.11 -26.65 -6.08
N ILE A 234 -2.29 -26.92 -4.77
CA ILE A 234 -1.20 -27.00 -3.76
C ILE A 234 -1.36 -28.18 -2.80
#